data_AF-A0A922EIT4-F1
#
_entry.id   AF-A0A922EIT4-F1
#
_cell.length_a   1.000
_cell.length_b   1.000
_cell.length_c   1.000
_cell.angle_alpha   90.00
_cell.angle_beta   90.00
_cell.angle_gamma   90.00
#
_symmetry.space_group_name_H-M   'P 1'
#
loop_
_entity.id
_entity.type
_entity.pdbx_description
1 polymer ?
#
loop_
_entity_poly.entity_id
_entity_poly.type
_entity_poly.pdbx_seq_one_letter_code
_entity_poly.pdbx_strand_id
1 'polypeptide(L)'
;MATSKSRTSSFSCNLTAVPLSNMPGLKYGANGTVFISSGIPDLDKILGGGFALGSLVMVMEDAEAPHHMLLLRNFMSQGLVHKQPLLYASPSKDPKGFLGTLPSPRSCKVDKDKSRDDDPEQEGLRIAWQYKKYFGEHQQTVDNTRGGKHEYCNDFDLRKPLERHFLSGQHIDCVSILHNSDLVALHDRCATFFTQFPRMQILK
;
A
#
# COMPACT_ATOMS: atom_id res chain seq x y z
N MET A 1 21.98 -47.43 -5.38
CA MET A 1 22.38 -46.05 -5.72
C MET A 1 21.12 -45.25 -5.98
N ALA A 2 20.78 -44.31 -5.08
CA ALA A 2 19.58 -43.49 -5.21
C ALA A 2 19.94 -42.19 -5.94
N THR A 3 19.26 -41.91 -7.06
CA THR A 3 19.45 -40.70 -7.86
C THR A 3 18.50 -39.61 -7.36
N SER A 4 19.04 -38.57 -6.73
CA SER A 4 18.28 -37.39 -6.35
C SER A 4 18.16 -36.44 -7.55
N LYS A 5 16.96 -36.32 -8.13
CA LYS A 5 16.66 -35.25 -9.11
C LYS A 5 16.47 -33.93 -8.36
N SER A 6 17.37 -32.98 -8.58
CA SER A 6 17.24 -31.60 -8.11
C SER A 6 16.11 -30.91 -8.87
N ARG A 7 15.03 -30.57 -8.18
CA ARG A 7 13.92 -29.80 -8.73
C ARG A 7 14.28 -28.32 -8.63
N THR A 8 14.83 -27.77 -9.70
CA THR A 8 15.08 -26.32 -9.87
C THR A 8 13.75 -25.60 -9.98
N SER A 9 13.38 -24.82 -8.96
CA SER A 9 12.28 -23.86 -9.05
C SER A 9 12.76 -22.60 -9.77
N SER A 10 12.34 -22.41 -11.02
CA SER A 10 12.60 -21.19 -11.77
C SER A 10 11.52 -20.16 -11.48
N PHE A 11 11.81 -19.20 -10.60
CA PHE A 11 11.08 -17.94 -10.54
C PHE A 11 11.80 -16.96 -11.48
N SER A 12 11.44 -16.99 -12.77
CA SER A 12 11.86 -15.96 -13.73
C SER A 12 10.65 -15.12 -14.10
N CYS A 13 10.59 -13.90 -13.59
CA CYS A 13 9.61 -12.91 -14.00
C CYS A 13 10.18 -12.14 -15.19
N ASN A 14 9.87 -12.58 -16.42
CA ASN A 14 10.11 -11.79 -17.62
C ASN A 14 9.11 -10.62 -17.65
N LEU A 15 9.45 -9.51 -16.99
CA LEU A 15 8.75 -8.23 -17.13
C LEU A 15 9.55 -7.38 -18.11
N THR A 16 9.25 -7.50 -19.40
CA THR A 16 9.69 -6.51 -20.39
C THR A 16 9.02 -5.18 -20.06
N ALA A 17 9.85 -4.15 -19.88
CA ALA A 17 9.44 -2.80 -19.53
C ALA A 17 8.57 -2.19 -20.63
N VAL A 18 7.26 -2.36 -20.51
CA VAL A 18 6.30 -1.46 -21.16
C VAL A 18 6.45 -0.11 -20.45
N PRO A 19 6.50 1.03 -21.15
CA PRO A 19 6.34 2.32 -20.50
C PRO A 19 4.88 2.46 -20.06
N LEU A 20 4.52 1.80 -18.95
CA LEU A 20 3.27 1.95 -18.22
C LEU A 20 3.32 3.27 -17.44
N SER A 21 3.46 4.38 -18.17
CA SER A 21 3.30 5.71 -17.58
C SER A 21 1.84 5.85 -17.17
N ASN A 22 1.58 5.80 -15.86
CA ASN A 22 0.31 6.10 -15.17
C ASN A 22 -0.53 4.91 -14.64
N MET A 23 0.04 3.75 -14.34
CA MET A 23 -0.66 2.86 -13.39
C MET A 23 -0.52 3.42 -11.97
N PRO A 24 -1.61 3.78 -11.27
CA PRO A 24 -1.54 4.30 -9.90
C PRO A 24 -0.87 3.29 -8.96
N GLY A 25 0.01 3.78 -8.09
CA GLY A 25 0.68 2.94 -7.08
C GLY A 25 1.94 2.22 -7.51
N LEU A 26 2.42 2.45 -8.73
CA LEU A 26 3.74 1.96 -9.16
C LEU A 26 4.78 3.09 -9.08
N LYS A 27 5.94 2.78 -8.52
CA LYS A 27 7.14 3.63 -8.56
C LYS A 27 8.27 2.89 -9.26
N TYR A 28 8.88 3.55 -10.23
CA TYR A 28 10.03 3.00 -10.95
C TYR A 28 11.32 3.41 -10.25
N GLY A 29 12.14 2.43 -9.89
CA GLY A 29 13.46 2.65 -9.32
C GLY A 29 14.59 2.48 -10.33
N ALA A 30 15.82 2.56 -9.83
CA ALA A 30 17.00 2.27 -10.62
C ALA A 30 16.99 0.81 -11.12
N ASN A 31 17.67 0.57 -12.24
CA ASN A 31 17.85 -0.76 -12.84
C ASN A 31 16.54 -1.44 -13.31
N GLY A 32 15.48 -0.66 -13.55
CA GLY A 32 14.20 -1.19 -14.05
C GLY A 32 13.35 -1.89 -12.99
N THR A 33 13.69 -1.75 -11.70
CA THR A 33 12.86 -2.28 -10.61
C THR A 33 11.57 -1.48 -10.50
N VAL A 34 10.43 -2.17 -10.33
CA VAL A 34 9.13 -1.55 -10.08
C VAL A 34 8.73 -1.83 -8.64
N PHE A 35 8.31 -0.80 -7.92
CA PHE A 35 7.92 -0.87 -6.52
C PHE A 35 6.43 -0.58 -6.32
N ILE A 36 5.86 -1.20 -5.30
CA ILE A 36 4.57 -0.89 -4.71
C ILE A 36 4.77 -0.43 -3.26
N SER A 37 3.93 0.48 -2.81
CA SER A 37 4.03 1.04 -1.47
C SER A 37 3.55 0.04 -0.40
N SER A 38 4.20 0.05 0.76
CA SER A 38 3.75 -0.64 1.97
C SER A 38 2.53 0.01 2.62
N GLY A 39 2.14 1.21 2.17
CA GLY A 39 1.17 2.08 2.84
C GLY A 39 1.75 2.83 4.04
N ILE A 40 3.06 2.71 4.30
CA ILE A 40 3.77 3.44 5.36
C ILE A 40 4.95 4.18 4.72
N PRO A 41 4.90 5.52 4.57
CA PRO A 41 5.93 6.28 3.87
C PRO A 41 7.34 6.07 4.41
N ASP A 42 7.49 5.96 5.73
CA ASP A 42 8.81 5.79 6.35
C ASP A 42 9.39 4.39 6.14
N LEU A 43 8.54 3.35 6.11
CA LEU A 43 8.98 2.00 5.77
C LEU A 43 9.41 1.94 4.29
N ASP A 44 8.66 2.58 3.39
CA ASP A 44 9.02 2.65 1.97
C ASP A 44 10.37 3.32 1.77
N LYS A 45 10.68 4.39 2.53
CA LYS A 45 12.01 5.04 2.50
C LYS A 45 13.11 4.09 2.96
N ILE A 46 12.90 3.37 4.07
CA ILE A 46 13.87 2.39 4.60
C ILE A 46 14.14 1.27 3.59
N LEU A 47 13.10 0.80 2.90
CA LEU A 47 13.21 -0.24 1.87
C LEU A 47 13.72 0.28 0.51
N GLY A 48 14.04 1.57 0.39
CA GLY A 48 14.53 2.17 -0.85
C GLY A 48 13.46 2.38 -1.93
N GLY A 49 12.18 2.28 -1.56
CA GLY A 49 11.06 2.51 -2.46
C GLY A 49 9.78 1.79 -2.08
N GLY A 50 9.82 0.78 -1.22
CA GLY A 50 8.67 -0.08 -0.89
C GLY A 50 8.97 -1.53 -1.26
N PHE A 51 7.95 -2.32 -1.57
CA PHE A 51 8.10 -3.72 -1.98
C PHE A 51 8.29 -3.84 -3.49
N ALA A 52 9.23 -4.67 -3.94
CA ALA A 52 9.41 -4.93 -5.36
C ALA A 52 8.18 -5.68 -5.92
N LEU A 53 7.68 -5.27 -7.08
CA LEU A 53 6.56 -5.92 -7.74
C LEU A 53 6.93 -7.38 -8.09
N GLY A 54 6.04 -8.31 -7.76
CA GLY A 54 6.27 -9.75 -7.95
C GLY A 54 7.16 -10.40 -6.89
N SER A 55 7.57 -9.66 -5.85
CA SER A 55 8.26 -10.24 -4.69
C SER A 55 7.28 -10.92 -3.72
N LEU A 56 7.84 -11.79 -2.87
CA LEU A 56 7.15 -12.35 -1.70
C LEU A 56 7.72 -11.67 -0.45
N VAL A 57 6.84 -11.06 0.35
CA VAL A 57 7.21 -10.38 1.60
C VAL A 57 6.68 -11.18 2.77
N MET A 58 7.57 -11.51 3.72
CA MET A 58 7.22 -12.18 4.96
C MET A 58 7.45 -11.22 6.12
N VAL A 59 6.42 -11.03 6.94
CA VAL A 59 6.48 -10.20 8.15
C VAL A 59 6.57 -11.14 9.35
N MET A 60 7.67 -11.07 10.07
CA MET A 60 7.87 -11.79 11.33
C MET A 60 7.69 -10.81 12.49
N GLU A 61 7.02 -11.28 13.53
CA GLU A 61 6.72 -10.48 14.70
C GLU A 61 7.37 -11.08 15.95
N ASP A 62 7.82 -10.19 16.83
CA ASP A 62 8.22 -10.53 18.19
C ASP A 62 7.03 -10.42 19.14
N ALA A 63 6.99 -11.26 20.17
CA ALA A 63 5.89 -11.34 21.13
C ALA A 63 5.61 -10.00 21.85
N GLU A 64 6.65 -9.20 22.07
CA GLU A 64 6.57 -7.91 22.75
C GLU A 64 6.18 -6.73 21.82
N ALA A 65 6.13 -6.95 20.49
CA ALA A 65 5.86 -5.89 19.51
C ALA A 65 4.84 -6.25 18.38
N PRO A 66 3.57 -6.56 18.73
CA PRO A 66 2.28 -6.37 18.03
C PRO A 66 2.00 -5.97 16.57
N HIS A 67 2.96 -5.55 15.73
CA HIS A 67 2.69 -4.57 14.67
C HIS A 67 2.42 -5.12 13.25
N HIS A 68 2.48 -6.44 13.02
CA HIS A 68 2.23 -7.04 11.71
C HIS A 68 0.83 -6.70 11.16
N MET A 69 -0.17 -6.59 12.03
CA MET A 69 -1.53 -6.21 11.64
C MET A 69 -1.65 -4.75 11.24
N LEU A 70 -0.82 -3.86 11.80
CA LEU A 70 -0.76 -2.48 11.34
C LEU A 70 -0.19 -2.43 9.91
N LEU A 71 0.90 -3.14 9.66
CA LEU A 71 1.51 -3.21 8.34
C LEU A 71 0.54 -3.80 7.30
N LEU A 72 -0.11 -4.92 7.63
CA LEU A 72 -1.09 -5.55 6.73
C LEU A 72 -2.25 -4.61 6.39
N ARG A 73 -2.81 -3.91 7.39
CA ARG A 73 -3.92 -2.98 7.16
C ARG A 73 -3.51 -1.82 6.26
N ASN A 74 -2.34 -1.21 6.50
CA ASN A 74 -1.86 -0.13 5.65
C ASN A 74 -1.58 -0.60 4.22
N PHE A 75 -0.95 -1.76 4.05
CA PHE A 75 -0.69 -2.33 2.72
C PHE A 75 -1.99 -2.59 1.94
N MET A 76 -2.98 -3.21 2.59
CA MET A 76 -4.30 -3.47 1.98
C MET A 76 -5.04 -2.18 1.67
N SER A 77 -5.06 -1.20 2.58
CA SER A 77 -5.66 0.11 2.34
C SER A 77 -5.02 0.82 1.15
N GLN A 78 -3.70 0.79 1.06
CA GLN A 78 -2.97 1.43 -0.04
C GLN A 78 -3.34 0.82 -1.39
N GLY A 79 -3.36 -0.50 -1.49
CA GLY A 79 -3.81 -1.19 -2.70
C GLY A 79 -5.24 -0.81 -3.10
N LEU A 80 -6.17 -0.76 -2.13
CA LEU A 80 -7.57 -0.42 -2.40
C LEU A 80 -7.75 1.05 -2.82
N VAL A 81 -7.02 1.98 -2.21
CA VAL A 81 -7.03 3.40 -2.61
C VAL A 81 -6.53 3.56 -4.05
N HIS A 82 -5.57 2.73 -4.46
CA HIS A 82 -5.06 2.66 -5.83
C HIS A 82 -5.89 1.83 -6.79
N LYS A 83 -7.04 1.31 -6.35
CA LYS A 83 -7.92 0.47 -7.17
C LYS A 83 -7.24 -0.81 -7.66
N GLN A 84 -6.37 -1.36 -6.83
CA GLN A 84 -5.72 -2.64 -7.09
C GLN A 84 -6.63 -3.78 -6.61
N PRO A 85 -6.67 -4.90 -7.34
CA PRO A 85 -7.42 -6.07 -6.91
C PRO A 85 -6.78 -6.70 -5.67
N LEU A 86 -7.62 -7.22 -4.77
CA LEU A 86 -7.19 -7.72 -3.47
C LEU A 86 -7.72 -9.13 -3.24
N LEU A 87 -6.82 -10.08 -3.01
CA LEU A 87 -7.16 -11.39 -2.47
C LEU A 87 -6.63 -11.47 -1.05
N TYR A 88 -7.52 -11.68 -0.08
CA TYR A 88 -7.20 -11.78 1.33
C TYR A 88 -7.55 -13.16 1.87
N ALA A 89 -6.55 -13.91 2.32
CA ALA A 89 -6.73 -15.20 2.97
C ALA A 89 -6.41 -15.08 4.46
N SER A 90 -7.27 -15.57 5.35
CA SER A 90 -7.02 -15.53 6.80
C SER A 90 -7.59 -16.73 7.55
N PRO A 91 -7.00 -17.11 8.69
CA PRO A 91 -7.51 -18.15 9.58
C PRO A 91 -8.69 -17.61 10.41
N SER A 92 -9.65 -16.93 9.78
CA SER A 92 -10.87 -16.42 10.41
C SER A 92 -12.10 -17.07 9.80
N LYS A 93 -13.17 -17.28 10.58
CA LYS A 93 -14.46 -17.74 10.06
C LYS A 93 -15.09 -16.73 9.10
N ASP A 94 -14.93 -15.44 9.42
CA ASP A 94 -15.35 -14.33 8.56
C ASP A 94 -14.13 -13.45 8.23
N PRO A 95 -13.43 -13.72 7.10
CA PRO A 95 -12.32 -12.89 6.65
C PRO A 95 -12.77 -11.50 6.17
N LYS A 96 -14.02 -11.33 5.74
CA LYS A 96 -14.51 -10.05 5.19
C LYS A 96 -14.66 -8.99 6.27
N GLY A 97 -14.98 -9.38 7.51
CA GLY A 97 -15.01 -8.48 8.66
C GLY A 97 -13.71 -7.71 8.87
N PHE A 98 -12.56 -8.28 8.47
CA PHE A 98 -11.26 -7.60 8.56
C PHE A 98 -11.18 -6.33 7.69
N LEU A 99 -11.86 -6.30 6.55
CA LEU A 99 -11.87 -5.14 5.64
C LEU A 99 -12.43 -3.88 6.31
N GLY A 100 -13.32 -4.04 7.30
CA GLY A 100 -13.85 -2.92 8.08
C GLY A 100 -12.83 -2.28 9.03
N THR A 101 -11.65 -2.91 9.21
CA THR A 101 -10.57 -2.41 10.07
C THR A 101 -9.48 -1.66 9.30
N LEU A 102 -9.57 -1.63 7.98
CA LEU A 102 -8.61 -0.95 7.11
C LEU A 102 -8.68 0.56 7.36
N PRO A 103 -7.55 1.28 7.48
CA PRO A 103 -7.57 2.72 7.72
C PRO A 103 -7.92 3.53 6.46
N SER A 104 -8.53 4.69 6.64
CA SER A 104 -8.81 5.68 5.60
C SER A 104 -7.60 6.58 5.32
N PRO A 105 -7.35 6.97 4.06
CA PRO A 105 -6.35 8.00 3.77
C PRO A 105 -6.77 9.31 4.44
N ARG A 106 -5.80 10.05 4.98
CA ARG A 106 -6.03 11.40 5.49
C ARG A 106 -6.49 12.26 4.33
N SER A 107 -7.61 12.95 4.52
CA SER A 107 -7.99 13.99 3.57
C SER A 107 -6.89 15.05 3.59
N CYS A 108 -6.20 15.23 2.47
CA CYS A 108 -5.47 16.47 2.19
C CYS A 108 -6.53 17.56 2.08
N LYS A 109 -7.02 18.04 3.23
CA LYS A 109 -7.44 19.42 3.31
C LYS A 109 -6.15 20.15 3.03
N VAL A 110 -5.97 20.54 1.76
CA VAL A 110 -5.26 21.77 1.49
C VAL A 110 -5.95 22.74 2.42
N ASP A 111 -5.31 23.06 3.53
CA ASP A 111 -5.51 24.36 4.14
C ASP A 111 -5.25 25.29 2.96
N LYS A 112 -6.33 25.65 2.27
CA LYS A 112 -6.35 26.88 1.52
C LYS A 112 -5.87 27.84 2.59
N ASP A 113 -4.64 28.30 2.42
CA ASP A 113 -4.16 29.55 2.95
C ASP A 113 -5.31 30.52 2.76
N LYS A 114 -6.16 30.59 3.78
CA LYS A 114 -7.02 31.72 3.98
C LYS A 114 -6.03 32.69 4.55
N SER A 115 -5.38 33.42 3.66
CA SER A 115 -5.13 34.83 3.86
C SER A 115 -6.44 35.46 4.31
N ARG A 116 -6.73 35.34 5.60
CA ARG A 116 -7.71 36.13 6.31
C ARG A 116 -6.88 37.20 7.00
N ASP A 117 -6.87 38.35 6.34
CA ASP A 117 -6.65 39.64 6.98
C ASP A 117 -7.47 39.75 8.26
N ASP A 118 -6.84 40.41 9.23
CA ASP A 118 -7.36 41.01 10.46
C ASP A 118 -8.26 40.16 11.37
N ASP A 119 -7.62 39.56 12.39
CA ASP A 119 -8.24 39.29 13.69
C ASP A 119 -7.35 39.90 14.79
N PRO A 120 -7.82 40.88 15.59
CA PRO A 120 -6.99 41.61 16.55
C PRO A 120 -6.59 40.82 17.80
N GLU A 121 -6.95 39.53 17.92
CA GLU A 121 -6.59 38.70 19.09
C GLU A 121 -5.16 38.09 19.04
N GLN A 122 -4.36 38.42 18.02
CA GLN A 122 -2.97 37.95 17.89
C GLN A 122 -1.94 38.67 18.80
N GLU A 123 -2.35 39.50 19.77
CA GLU A 123 -1.38 40.14 20.68
C GLU A 123 -0.71 39.15 21.67
N GLY A 124 -1.27 37.96 21.88
CA GLY A 124 -0.77 36.97 22.86
C GLY A 124 0.31 36.00 22.37
N LEU A 125 0.62 35.93 21.06
CA LEU A 125 1.49 34.89 20.48
C LEU A 125 2.77 35.44 19.83
N ARG A 126 3.31 36.53 20.38
CA ARG A 126 4.56 37.16 19.92
C ARG A 126 5.81 36.27 20.01
N ILE A 127 5.78 35.17 20.76
CA ILE A 127 6.93 34.25 20.88
C ILE A 127 6.83 33.12 19.84
N ALA A 128 5.62 32.63 19.56
CA ALA A 128 5.43 31.48 18.66
C ALA A 128 5.84 31.77 17.21
N TRP A 129 5.64 33.00 16.72
CA TRP A 129 6.03 33.37 15.35
C TRP A 129 7.55 33.40 15.12
N GLN A 130 8.33 33.67 16.17
CA GLN A 130 9.79 33.78 16.04
C GLN A 130 10.43 32.43 15.70
N TYR A 131 9.81 31.32 16.11
CA TYR A 131 10.29 29.99 15.77
C TYR A 131 10.05 29.61 14.29
N LYS A 132 9.27 30.40 13.53
CA LYS A 132 9.01 30.19 12.08
C LYS A 132 10.28 29.96 11.27
N LYS A 133 11.40 30.59 11.64
CA LYS A 133 12.70 30.43 10.97
C LYS A 133 13.32 29.04 11.18
N TYR A 134 13.03 28.37 12.29
CA TYR A 134 13.57 27.04 12.62
C TYR A 134 12.73 25.88 12.07
N PHE A 135 11.52 26.16 11.59
CA PHE A 135 10.71 25.17 10.86
C PHE A 135 11.19 24.94 9.41
N GLY A 136 12.20 25.70 8.95
CA GLY A 136 12.65 25.76 7.55
C GLY A 136 13.63 24.70 7.07
N GLU A 137 14.02 23.71 7.87
CA GLU A 137 15.02 22.70 7.44
C GLU A 137 14.66 21.23 7.73
N HIS A 138 13.49 20.95 8.32
CA HIS A 138 12.95 19.58 8.43
C HIS A 138 11.63 19.39 7.67
N GLN A 139 11.34 20.30 6.74
CA GLN A 139 10.34 20.04 5.72
C GLN A 139 11.01 19.14 4.69
N GLN A 140 10.82 17.84 4.89
CA GLN A 140 11.13 16.79 3.91
C GLN A 140 10.86 17.33 2.52
N THR A 141 11.79 17.09 1.60
CA THR A 141 11.64 17.30 0.17
C THR A 141 10.38 16.58 -0.32
N VAL A 142 9.23 17.22 -0.14
CA VAL A 142 7.99 16.84 -0.78
C VAL A 142 8.14 17.42 -2.17
N ASP A 143 8.60 16.57 -3.09
CA ASP A 143 8.56 16.84 -4.51
C ASP A 143 7.13 17.24 -4.87
N ASN A 144 6.92 18.55 -4.93
CA ASN A 144 5.67 19.19 -5.26
C ASN A 144 5.42 19.01 -6.77
N THR A 145 5.07 17.79 -7.17
CA THR A 145 4.51 17.55 -8.49
C THR A 145 3.05 18.00 -8.45
N ARG A 146 2.87 19.31 -8.63
CA ARG A 146 1.58 19.96 -8.85
C ARG A 146 0.80 19.23 -9.94
N GLY A 147 -0.36 18.70 -9.57
CA GLY A 147 -1.42 18.31 -10.50
C GLY A 147 -1.89 16.88 -10.29
N GLY A 148 -3.05 16.71 -9.65
CA GLY A 148 -3.99 15.58 -9.81
C GLY A 148 -3.45 14.14 -9.83
N LYS A 149 -2.19 13.91 -9.46
CA LYS A 149 -1.53 12.61 -9.50
C LYS A 149 -1.84 11.91 -8.19
N HIS A 150 -2.44 10.72 -8.29
CA HIS A 150 -2.57 9.81 -7.16
C HIS A 150 -1.19 9.65 -6.49
N GLU A 151 -1.11 9.94 -5.20
CA GLU A 151 0.13 9.80 -4.43
C GLU A 151 0.59 8.34 -4.44
N TYR A 152 1.90 8.13 -4.57
CA TYR A 152 2.51 6.80 -4.52
C TYR A 152 2.26 6.09 -3.18
N CYS A 153 2.30 6.84 -2.08
CA CYS A 153 1.97 6.37 -0.74
C CYS A 153 1.05 7.42 -0.10
N ASN A 154 -0.13 7.02 0.39
CA ASN A 154 -1.00 7.92 1.13
C ASN A 154 -0.61 7.90 2.61
N ASP A 155 -0.91 8.99 3.33
CA ASP A 155 -0.87 9.00 4.80
C ASP A 155 -2.23 8.53 5.34
N PHE A 156 -2.25 7.56 6.26
CA PHE A 156 -3.48 6.91 6.75
C PHE A 156 -3.86 7.39 8.16
N ASP A 157 -5.15 7.71 8.37
CA ASP A 157 -5.70 7.94 9.71
C ASP A 157 -6.20 6.61 10.29
N LEU A 158 -5.40 6.00 11.15
CA LEU A 158 -5.71 4.72 11.81
C LEU A 158 -6.98 4.73 12.66
N ARG A 159 -7.48 5.93 13.01
CA ARG A 159 -8.69 6.10 13.81
C ARG A 159 -9.96 6.04 12.97
N LYS A 160 -9.85 6.08 11.64
CA LYS A 160 -10.99 6.12 10.73
C LYS A 160 -10.96 4.87 9.83
N PRO A 161 -12.04 4.08 9.80
CA PRO A 161 -12.12 2.96 8.90
C PRO A 161 -12.19 3.44 7.44
N LEU A 162 -11.78 2.57 6.52
CA LEU A 162 -11.75 2.82 5.09
C LEU A 162 -13.17 3.06 4.56
N GLU A 163 -13.34 4.10 3.74
CA GLU A 163 -14.64 4.42 3.18
C GLU A 163 -15.14 3.32 2.23
N ARG A 164 -16.46 3.08 2.27
CA ARG A 164 -17.09 1.99 1.50
C ARG A 164 -16.89 2.11 -0.01
N HIS A 165 -16.70 3.32 -0.54
CA HIS A 165 -16.52 3.52 -1.98
C HIS A 165 -15.23 2.87 -2.51
N PHE A 166 -14.21 2.70 -1.67
CA PHE A 166 -12.99 1.94 -2.02
C PHE A 166 -13.23 0.42 -2.06
N LEU A 167 -14.25 -0.06 -1.35
CA LEU A 167 -14.61 -1.48 -1.28
C LEU A 167 -15.59 -1.90 -2.40
N SER A 168 -16.53 -1.03 -2.75
CA SER A 168 -17.65 -1.37 -3.65
C SER A 168 -17.27 -1.49 -5.13
N GLY A 169 -16.13 -0.96 -5.56
CA GLY A 169 -15.74 -0.89 -6.98
C GLY A 169 -14.57 -1.80 -7.38
N GLN A 170 -14.03 -2.59 -6.45
CA GLN A 170 -12.82 -3.38 -6.66
C GLN A 170 -13.10 -4.88 -6.59
N HIS A 171 -12.31 -5.66 -7.35
CA HIS A 171 -12.30 -7.12 -7.20
C HIS A 171 -11.59 -7.48 -5.89
N ILE A 172 -12.40 -7.70 -4.85
CA ILE A 172 -11.95 -8.13 -3.52
C ILE A 172 -12.48 -9.54 -3.27
N ASP A 173 -11.58 -10.51 -3.14
CA ASP A 173 -11.91 -11.86 -2.71
C ASP A 173 -11.36 -12.11 -1.29
N CYS A 174 -12.14 -12.76 -0.45
CA CYS A 174 -11.79 -13.05 0.94
C CYS A 174 -12.01 -14.53 1.21
N VAL A 175 -10.95 -15.23 1.58
CA VAL A 175 -10.92 -16.68 1.73
C VAL A 175 -10.57 -17.06 3.16
N SER A 176 -11.41 -17.90 3.77
CA SER A 176 -11.07 -18.51 5.07
C SER A 176 -10.16 -19.70 4.85
N ILE A 177 -9.05 -19.79 5.59
CA ILE A 177 -8.17 -20.96 5.62
C ILE A 177 -8.30 -21.79 6.91
N LEU A 178 -9.25 -21.45 7.79
CA LEU A 178 -9.37 -22.05 9.12
C LEU A 178 -9.66 -23.57 9.10
N HIS A 179 -10.38 -24.05 8.08
CA HIS A 179 -10.84 -25.45 7.98
C HIS A 179 -10.31 -26.19 6.75
N ASN A 180 -9.38 -25.59 6.01
CA ASN A 180 -8.76 -26.24 4.87
C ASN A 180 -7.55 -27.06 5.35
N SER A 181 -7.65 -28.38 5.24
CA SER A 181 -6.55 -29.30 5.57
C SER A 181 -5.42 -29.26 4.54
N ASP A 182 -5.68 -28.74 3.33
CA ASP A 182 -4.71 -28.58 2.26
C ASP A 182 -4.74 -27.17 1.65
N LEU A 183 -3.75 -26.87 0.81
CA LEU A 183 -3.65 -25.60 0.09
C LEU A 183 -4.32 -25.64 -1.29
N VAL A 184 -4.98 -26.75 -1.66
CA VAL A 184 -5.58 -26.91 -2.99
C VAL A 184 -6.73 -25.93 -3.17
N ALA A 185 -7.60 -25.84 -2.17
CA ALA A 185 -8.71 -24.89 -2.18
C ALA A 185 -8.22 -23.43 -2.31
N LEU A 186 -7.13 -23.07 -1.62
CA LEU A 186 -6.54 -21.72 -1.73
C LEU A 186 -5.92 -21.49 -3.12
N HIS A 187 -5.21 -22.48 -3.65
CA HIS A 187 -4.64 -22.42 -4.99
C HIS A 187 -5.73 -22.21 -6.06
N ASP A 188 -6.83 -22.96 -5.99
CA ASP A 188 -7.93 -22.87 -6.96
C ASP A 188 -8.65 -21.53 -6.86
N ARG A 189 -8.78 -20.98 -5.65
CA ARG A 189 -9.28 -19.63 -5.43
C ARG A 189 -8.37 -18.58 -6.07
N CYS A 190 -7.05 -18.68 -5.86
CA CYS A 190 -6.08 -17.80 -6.51
C CYS A 190 -6.17 -17.91 -8.04
N ALA A 191 -6.23 -19.13 -8.59
CA ALA A 191 -6.37 -19.35 -10.03
C ALA A 191 -7.65 -18.70 -10.57
N THR A 192 -8.79 -18.91 -9.89
CA THR A 192 -10.07 -18.30 -10.24
C THR A 192 -10.01 -16.78 -10.18
N PHE A 193 -9.39 -16.23 -9.15
CA PHE A 193 -9.18 -14.78 -9.01
C PHE A 193 -8.37 -14.22 -10.18
N PHE A 194 -7.29 -14.88 -10.59
CA PHE A 194 -6.49 -14.42 -11.74
C PHE A 194 -7.24 -14.45 -13.07
N THR A 195 -8.21 -15.35 -13.26
CA THR A 195 -9.01 -15.39 -14.51
C THR A 195 -9.93 -14.19 -14.70
N GLN A 196 -10.23 -13.46 -13.62
CA GLN A 196 -11.11 -12.29 -13.65
C GLN A 196 -10.43 -11.07 -14.29
N PHE A 197 -9.10 -11.08 -14.35
CA PHE A 197 -8.32 -10.01 -14.95
C PHE A 197 -7.91 -10.46 -16.36
N PRO A 198 -8.15 -9.64 -17.40
CA PRO A 198 -7.57 -9.93 -18.69
C PRO A 198 -6.07 -10.07 -18.48
N ARG A 199 -5.50 -11.24 -18.84
CA ARG A 199 -4.06 -11.35 -18.97
C ARG A 199 -3.68 -10.22 -19.91
N MET A 200 -3.03 -9.18 -19.37
CA MET A 200 -2.25 -8.30 -20.22
C MET A 200 -1.39 -9.25 -21.02
N GLN A 201 -1.62 -9.33 -22.33
CA GLN A 201 -0.79 -10.12 -23.20
C GLN A 201 0.60 -9.51 -23.07
N ILE A 202 1.42 -10.13 -22.24
CA ILE A 202 2.87 -10.07 -22.31
C ILE A 202 3.15 -10.77 -23.64
N LEU A 203 2.99 -10.00 -24.72
CA LEU A 203 3.18 -10.47 -26.08
C LEU A 203 4.65 -10.86 -26.21
N LYS A 204 4.80 -12.11 -26.66
CA LYS A 204 5.99 -12.84 -27.12
C LYS A 204 7.20 -11.98 -27.48
#